data_AF-A0A2M7EQZ3-F1
#
_entry.id   AF-A0A2M7EQZ3-F1
#
_cell.length_a   1.000
_cell.length_b   1.000
_cell.length_c   1.000
_cell.angle_alpha   90.00
_cell.angle_beta   90.00
_cell.angle_gamma   90.00
#
_symmetry.space_group_name_H-M   'P 1'
#
loop_
_entity.id
_entity.type
_entity.pdbx_description
1 polymer ?
#
loop_
_entity_poly.entity_id
_entity_poly.type
_entity_poly.pdbx_seq_one_letter_code
_entity_poly.pdbx_strand_id
1 'polypeptide(L)' 'MDIAGAGRASTASAPRGVLSRIGAIFTRVAAAQSRATEVERLNAKTDAELARMGVRREDIARYVFRDILYI' A
#
# COMPACT_ATOMS: atom_id res chain seq x y z
N MET A 1 -43.89 27.80 -35.59
CA MET A 1 -43.55 26.37 -35.69
C MET A 1 -42.06 26.31 -35.45
N ASP A 2 -41.69 26.21 -34.18
CA ASP A 2 -40.33 26.43 -33.68
C ASP A 2 -39.51 25.13 -33.67
N ILE A 3 -38.20 25.36 -33.70
CA ILE A 3 -37.10 24.49 -34.11
C ILE A 3 -36.74 23.34 -33.15
N ALA A 4 -36.03 22.39 -33.75
CA ALA A 4 -35.40 21.20 -33.21
C ALA A 4 -34.66 21.34 -31.87
N GLY A 5 -34.65 20.22 -31.14
CA GLY A 5 -33.42 19.63 -30.59
C GLY A 5 -33.00 20.08 -29.20
N ALA A 6 -33.02 19.14 -28.25
CA ALA A 6 -31.82 18.68 -27.55
C ALA A 6 -32.23 17.86 -26.31
N GLY A 7 -32.12 16.54 -26.43
CA GLY A 7 -31.96 15.69 -25.26
C GLY A 7 -30.67 16.08 -24.54
N ARG A 8 -30.77 16.40 -23.26
CA ARG A 8 -29.62 16.43 -22.35
C ARG A 8 -29.95 15.53 -21.18
N ALA A 9 -29.58 14.26 -21.31
CA ALA A 9 -29.45 13.38 -20.18
C ALA A 9 -28.33 13.95 -19.29
N SER A 10 -28.72 14.47 -18.11
CA SER A 10 -27.77 14.84 -17.07
C SER A 10 -27.08 13.58 -16.55
N THR A 11 -25.87 13.31 -17.02
CA THR A 11 -25.01 12.29 -16.42
C THR A 11 -24.53 12.83 -15.08
N ALA A 12 -25.08 12.31 -13.99
CA ALA A 12 -24.59 12.60 -12.65
C ALA A 12 -23.10 12.24 -12.58
N SER A 13 -22.23 13.25 -12.43
CA SER A 13 -20.81 13.04 -12.19
C SER A 13 -20.63 12.57 -10.74
N ALA A 14 -20.48 11.27 -10.54
CA ALA A 14 -20.05 10.72 -9.26
C ALA A 14 -18.72 11.38 -8.83
N PRO A 15 -18.57 11.81 -7.56
CA PRO A 15 -17.38 12.50 -7.09
C PRO A 15 -16.23 11.51 -7.02
N ARG A 16 -15.37 11.52 -8.05
CA ARG A 16 -14.15 10.69 -8.19
C ARG A 16 -13.11 10.86 -7.05
N GLY A 17 -13.38 11.70 -6.04
CA GLY A 17 -12.42 12.08 -5.00
C GLY A 17 -12.53 11.33 -3.67
N VAL A 18 -13.71 10.83 -3.27
CA VAL A 18 -13.89 10.23 -1.93
C VAL A 18 -13.50 8.75 -1.92
N LEU A 19 -13.92 7.97 -2.92
CA LEU A 19 -13.55 6.55 -3.04
C LEU A 19 -12.02 6.38 -3.24
N SER A 20 -11.38 7.30 -3.97
CA SER A 20 -9.92 7.27 -4.19
C SER A 20 -9.11 7.46 -2.91
N ARG A 21 -9.59 8.28 -1.96
CA ARG A 21 -8.92 8.51 -0.67
C ARG A 21 -9.02 7.32 0.27
N ILE A 22 -10.16 6.64 0.27
CA ILE A 22 -10.38 5.44 1.09
C ILE A 22 -9.49 4.28 0.58
N GLY A 23 -9.38 4.10 -0.74
CA GLY A 23 -8.48 3.10 -1.34
C GLY A 23 -7.01 3.31 -0.93
N ALA A 24 -6.52 4.56 -0.93
CA ALA A 24 -5.16 4.87 -0.51
C ALA A 24 -4.87 4.55 0.97
N ILE A 25 -5.87 4.68 1.85
CA ILE A 25 -5.73 4.30 3.27
C ILE A 25 -5.61 2.79 3.41
N PHE A 26 -6.47 2.02 2.72
CA PHE A 26 -6.41 0.55 2.75
C PHE A 26 -5.08 0.01 2.23
N THR A 27 -4.55 0.56 1.14
CA THR A 27 -3.23 0.15 0.61
C THR A 27 -2.11 0.40 1.63
N ARG A 28 -2.14 1.52 2.35
CA ARG A 28 -1.14 1.84 3.39
C ARG A 28 -1.23 0.89 4.59
N VAL A 29 -2.44 0.60 5.05
CA VAL A 29 -2.66 -0.34 6.16
C VAL A 29 -2.24 -1.75 5.77
N ALA A 30 -2.59 -2.21 4.56
CA ALA A 30 -2.19 -3.51 4.05
C ALA A 30 -0.66 -3.63 3.90
N ALA A 31 0.01 -2.58 3.41
CA ALA A 31 1.47 -2.54 3.35
C ALA A 31 2.11 -2.61 4.75
N ALA A 32 1.55 -1.88 5.73
CA ALA A 32 2.03 -1.92 7.11
C ALA A 32 1.85 -3.31 7.76
N GLN A 33 0.70 -3.96 7.55
CA GLN A 33 0.43 -5.33 7.99
C GLN A 33 1.43 -6.32 7.38
N SER A 34 1.66 -6.23 6.07
CA SER A 34 2.59 -7.12 5.38
C SER A 34 4.02 -7.00 5.91
N ARG A 35 4.47 -5.78 6.25
CA ARG A 35 5.81 -5.55 6.81
C ARG A 35 5.93 -6.05 8.25
N ALA A 36 4.89 -5.90 9.07
CA ALA A 36 4.86 -6.45 10.42
C ALA A 36 5.02 -7.98 10.41
N THR A 37 4.27 -8.67 9.56
CA THR A 37 4.40 -10.13 9.38
C THR A 37 5.81 -10.52 8.89
N GLU A 38 6.42 -9.72 8.01
CA GLU A 38 7.77 -9.98 7.54
C GLU A 38 8.82 -9.87 8.65
N VAL A 39 8.69 -8.86 9.53
CA VAL A 39 9.54 -8.71 10.73
C VAL A 39 9.38 -9.91 11.66
N GLU A 40 8.16 -10.33 11.96
CA GLU A 40 7.90 -11.50 12.82
C GLU A 40 8.51 -12.78 12.22
N ARG A 41 8.31 -12.99 10.91
CA ARG A 41 8.87 -14.13 10.18
C ARG A 41 10.40 -14.17 10.23
N LEU A 42 11.06 -13.01 10.13
CA LEU A 42 12.52 -12.92 10.23
C LEU A 42 12.98 -13.14 11.68
N ASN A 43 12.27 -12.61 12.67
CA ASN A 43 12.59 -12.83 14.08
C ASN A 43 12.48 -14.31 14.49
N ALA A 44 11.56 -15.05 13.88
CA ALA A 44 11.39 -16.48 14.10
C ALA A 44 12.52 -17.36 13.53
N LYS A 45 13.40 -16.81 12.67
CA LYS A 45 14.55 -17.55 12.12
C LYS A 45 15.69 -17.61 13.13
N THR A 46 16.53 -18.62 13.00
CA THR A 46 17.82 -18.72 13.72
C THR A 46 18.85 -17.75 13.13
N ASP A 47 19.89 -17.42 13.91
CA ASP A 47 20.96 -16.53 13.43
C ASP A 47 21.71 -17.12 12.23
N ALA A 48 21.88 -18.44 12.18
CA ALA A 48 22.48 -19.13 11.04
C ALA A 48 21.64 -18.98 9.76
N GLU A 49 20.31 -19.04 9.87
CA GLU A 49 19.41 -18.81 8.74
C GLU A 49 19.39 -17.35 8.30
N LEU A 50 19.42 -16.42 9.26
CA LEU A 50 19.54 -14.99 8.96
C LEU A 50 20.87 -14.69 8.25
N ALA A 51 21.96 -15.30 8.70
CA ALA A 51 23.28 -15.15 8.07
C ALA A 51 23.31 -15.67 6.62
N ARG A 52 22.63 -16.79 6.32
CA ARG A 52 22.47 -17.28 4.93
C ARG A 52 21.72 -16.29 4.04
N MET A 53 20.84 -15.48 4.61
CA MET A 53 20.13 -14.40 3.92
C MET A 53 20.92 -13.08 3.86
N GLY A 54 22.10 -13.02 4.49
CA GLY A 54 22.88 -11.79 4.63
C GLY A 54 22.25 -10.75 5.57
N VAL A 55 21.42 -11.20 6.52
CA VAL A 55 20.73 -10.32 7.48
C VAL A 55 21.29 -10.57 8.88
N ARG A 56 21.59 -9.51 9.62
CA ARG A 56 21.87 -9.60 11.06
C ARG A 56 20.59 -9.34 11.85
N ARG A 57 20.45 -9.94 13.03
CA ARG A 57 19.21 -9.84 13.82
C ARG A 57 18.88 -8.39 14.18
N GLU A 58 19.89 -7.61 14.54
CA GLU A 58 19.77 -6.18 14.84
C GLU A 58 19.44 -5.32 13.61
N ASP A 59 19.63 -5.84 12.39
CA ASP A 59 19.36 -5.13 11.14
C ASP A 59 18.03 -5.53 10.49
N ILE A 60 17.23 -6.42 11.10
CA ILE A 60 15.94 -6.90 10.54
C ILE A 60 15.03 -5.72 10.18
N ALA A 61 14.87 -4.74 11.08
CA ALA A 61 14.04 -3.57 10.81
C ALA A 61 14.57 -2.76 9.62
N ARG A 62 15.88 -2.52 9.56
CA ARG A 62 16.51 -1.81 8.44
C ARG A 62 16.32 -2.58 7.13
N TYR A 63 16.44 -3.89 7.14
CA TYR A 63 16.25 -4.76 5.98
C TYR A 63 14.81 -4.70 5.45
N VAL A 64 13.81 -4.79 6.35
CA VAL A 64 12.38 -4.84 5.98
C VAL A 64 11.88 -3.47 5.48
N PHE A 65 12.36 -2.37 6.06
CA PHE A 65 11.91 -1.01 5.72
C PHE A 65 12.90 -0.25 4.82
N ARG A 66 13.87 -0.92 4.20
CA ARG A 66 14.89 -0.28 3.33
C ARG A 66 14.29 0.43 2.11
N ASP A 67 13.06 0.10 1.73
CA ASP A 67 12.34 0.74 0.64
C ASP A 67 11.75 2.10 1.03
N ILE A 68 11.61 2.37 2.33
CA ILE A 68 10.98 3.59 2.87
C ILE A 68 12.00 4.47 3.60
N LEU A 69 13.01 3.86 4.25
CA LEU A 69 14.01 4.57 5.07
C LEU A 69 15.02 5.38 4.25
N TYR A 70 15.18 5.10 2.96
CA TYR A 70 16.03 5.88 2.08
C TYR A 70 15.15 6.94 1.38
N ILE A 71 15.14 8.15 1.96
CA ILE A 71 14.59 9.39 1.40
C ILE A 71 15.76 10.22 0.88
#